data_AF-A0A4R1YR70-F1
#
_entry.id   AF-A0A4R1YR70-F1
#
_cell.length_a   1.000
_cell.length_b   1.000
_cell.length_c   1.000
_cell.angle_alpha   90.00
_cell.angle_beta   90.00
_cell.angle_gamma   90.00
#
_symmetry.space_group_name_H-M   'P 1'
#
loop_
_entity.id
_entity.type
_entity.pdbx_description
1 polymer ?
#
loop_
_entity_poly.entity_id
_entity_poly.type
_entity_poly.pdbx_seq_one_letter_code
_entity_poly.pdbx_strand_id
1 'polypeptide(L)' 'MMFSFTNTQLSERDGLLSLSVSLVNHVSRRSYTLRCELRRDEPGHTIDAARFDERLQSLRRSIDNSFSGN' A
#
# COMPACT_ATOMS: atom_id res chain seq x y z
N MET A 1 33.85 6.49 -0.48
CA MET A 1 32.46 6.97 -0.62
C MET A 1 32.27 8.15 0.32
N MET A 2 31.81 9.30 -0.18
CA MET A 2 31.64 10.52 0.63
C MET A 2 30.46 10.40 1.62
N PHE A 3 29.49 9.55 1.29
CA PHE A 3 28.34 9.21 2.10
C PHE A 3 28.18 7.69 2.21
N SER A 4 27.63 7.21 3.33
CA SER A 4 27.21 5.82 3.51
C SER A 4 25.84 5.74 4.19
N PHE A 5 25.08 4.69 3.86
CA PHE A 5 23.86 4.33 4.56
C PHE A 5 24.17 3.24 5.60
N THR A 6 23.70 3.43 6.82
CA THR A 6 23.84 2.48 7.92
C THR A 6 22.53 2.37 8.69
N ASN A 7 22.41 1.33 9.53
CA ASN A 7 21.27 1.13 10.42
C ASN A 7 19.91 1.20 9.70
N THR A 8 19.85 0.62 8.50
CA THR A 8 18.60 0.52 7.73
C THR A 8 17.66 -0.46 8.42
N GLN A 9 16.50 0.04 8.83
CA GLN A 9 15.43 -0.74 9.44
C GLN A 9 14.16 -0.53 8.64
N LEU A 10 13.53 -1.63 8.25
CA LEU A 10 12.23 -1.65 7.62
C LEU A 10 11.35 -2.62 8.41
N SER A 11 10.21 -2.13 8.89
CA SER A 11 9.27 -2.95 9.64
C SER A 11 7.84 -2.58 9.27
N GLU A 12 6.97 -3.58 9.25
CA GLU A 12 5.52 -3.38 9.15
C GLU A 12 4.88 -3.97 10.40
N ARG A 13 4.01 -3.20 11.06
CA ARG A 13 3.25 -3.66 12.23
C ARG A 13 1.92 -2.92 12.31
N ASP A 14 0.83 -3.66 12.52
CA ASP A 14 -0.52 -3.10 12.73
C ASP A 14 -0.93 -2.09 11.62
N GLY A 15 -0.54 -2.37 10.36
CA GLY A 15 -0.81 -1.49 9.21
C GLY A 15 0.08 -0.25 9.10
N LEU A 16 1.08 -0.09 9.99
CA LEU A 16 2.09 0.96 9.93
C LEU A 16 3.38 0.40 9.32
N LEU A 17 3.78 0.96 8.18
CA LEU A 17 5.09 0.73 7.57
C LEU A 17 6.06 1.79 8.09
N SER A 18 7.12 1.36 8.76
CA SER A 18 8.15 2.23 9.31
C SER A 18 9.49 1.96 8.62
N LEU A 19 10.11 3.03 8.12
CA LEU A 19 11.45 3.03 7.55
C LEU A 19 12.34 3.96 8.36
N SER A 20 13.49 3.47 8.78
CA SER A 20 14.56 4.25 9.41
C SER A 20 15.87 3.97 8.70
N VAL A 21 16.62 5.02 8.35
CA VAL A 21 17.94 4.88 7.75
C VAL A 21 18.85 5.99 8.26
N SER A 22 20.11 5.66 8.54
CA SER A 22 21.13 6.65 8.89
C SER A 22 22.02 6.93 7.68
N LEU A 23 22.22 8.21 7.38
CA LEU A 23 23.16 8.71 6.39
C LEU A 23 24.37 9.30 7.11
N VAL A 24 25.55 8.73 6.88
CA VAL A 24 26.81 9.22 7.43
C VAL A 24 27.56 9.98 6.34
N ASN A 25 27.89 11.24 6.60
CA ASN A 25 28.81 12.02 5.76
C ASN A 25 30.23 11.95 6.35
N HIS A 26 31.13 11.27 5.65
CA HIS A 26 32.50 11.01 6.14
C HIS A 26 33.40 12.26 6.13
N VAL A 27 33.08 13.26 5.30
CA VAL A 27 33.84 14.52 5.19
C VAL A 27 33.53 15.43 6.36
N SER A 28 32.24 15.59 6.70
CA SER A 28 31.81 16.44 7.82
C SER A 28 31.72 15.70 9.16
N ARG A 29 31.88 14.38 9.16
CA ARG A 29 31.66 13.49 10.33
C ARG A 29 30.28 13.65 10.96
N ARG A 30 29.28 14.04 10.16
CA ARG A 30 27.89 14.21 10.60
C ARG A 30 27.07 13.00 10.21
N SER A 31 26.16 12.63 11.10
CA SER A 31 25.17 11.58 10.88
C SER A 31 23.77 12.20 10.85
N TYR A 32 22.98 11.80 9.89
CA TYR A 32 21.59 12.22 9.72
C TYR A 32 20.70 10.97 9.76
N THR A 33 19.56 11.06 10.41
CA THR A 33 18.58 9.95 10.44
C THR A 33 17.35 10.37 9.68
N LEU A 34 16.98 9.60 8.67
CA LEU A 34 15.70 9.70 7.98
C LEU A 34 14.75 8.68 8.60
N ARG A 35 13.64 9.15 9.15
CA ARG A 35 12.53 8.30 9.62
C ARG A 35 11.28 8.64 8.83
N CYS A 36 10.65 7.61 8.28
CA CYS A 36 9.40 7.71 7.54
C CYS A 36 8.42 6.69 8.12
N GLU A 37 7.19 7.12 8.37
CA GLU A 37 6.10 6.26 8.82
C GLU A 37 4.94 6.44 7.84
N LEU A 38 4.46 5.34 7.28
CA LEU A 38 3.36 5.28 6.34
C LEU A 38 2.27 4.41 6.95
N ARG A 39 1.13 5.00 7.29
CA ARG A 39 -0.03 4.26 7.75
C ARG A 39 -0.85 3.85 6.54
N ARG A 40 -1.14 2.55 6.43
CA ARG A 40 -2.21 2.07 5.56
C ARG A 40 -3.51 2.55 6.21
N ASP A 41 -4.18 3.50 5.58
CA ASP A 41 -5.61 3.65 5.81
C ASP A 41 -6.23 2.29 5.48
N GLU A 42 -7.05 1.74 6.39
CA GLU A 42 -7.82 0.53 6.09
C GLU A 42 -8.38 0.65 4.68
N PRO A 43 -8.38 -0.41 3.86
CA PRO A 43 -9.03 -0.35 2.55
C PRO A 43 -10.47 0.08 2.81
N GLY A 44 -10.75 1.37 2.58
CA GLY A 44 -12.01 1.99 2.98
C GLY A 44 -13.09 1.20 2.30
N HIS A 45 -13.81 0.39 3.08
CA HIS A 45 -14.60 -0.77 2.65
C HIS A 45 -14.56 -0.99 1.14
N THR A 46 -13.47 -1.61 0.65
CA THR A 46 -13.47 -2.14 -0.70
C THR A 46 -14.71 -3.01 -0.78
N ILE A 47 -15.62 -2.64 -1.68
CA ILE A 47 -16.91 -3.27 -1.94
C ILE A 47 -16.77 -4.75 -1.60
N ASP A 48 -17.46 -5.18 -0.53
CA ASP A 48 -17.50 -6.56 -0.08
C ASP A 48 -17.47 -7.47 -1.31
N ALA A 49 -16.42 -8.30 -1.42
CA ALA A 49 -16.19 -9.07 -2.64
C ALA A 49 -17.42 -9.92 -3.00
N ALA A 50 -18.16 -10.38 -1.98
CA ALA A 50 -19.44 -11.05 -2.16
C ALA A 50 -20.49 -10.13 -2.80
N ARG A 51 -20.59 -8.87 -2.34
CA ARG A 51 -21.51 -7.86 -2.88
C ARG A 51 -21.11 -7.40 -4.29
N PHE A 52 -19.83 -7.37 -4.62
CA PHE A 52 -19.36 -7.11 -5.98
C PHE A 52 -19.75 -8.25 -6.91
N ASP A 53 -19.52 -9.50 -6.51
CA ASP A 53 -19.88 -10.69 -7.27
C ASP A 53 -21.39 -10.79 -7.49
N GLU A 54 -22.21 -10.50 -6.46
CA GLU A 54 -23.66 -10.42 -6.58
C GLU A 54 -24.11 -9.40 -7.63
N ARG A 55 -23.51 -8.19 -7.62
CA ARG A 55 -23.82 -7.14 -8.59
C ARG A 55 -23.40 -7.54 -10.00
N LEU A 56 -22.24 -8.17 -10.15
CA LEU A 56 -21.74 -8.64 -11.44
C LEU A 56 -22.65 -9.74 -12.02
N GLN A 57 -23.09 -10.69 -11.18
CA GLN A 57 -24.02 -11.74 -11.58
C GLN A 57 -25.40 -11.18 -11.95
N SER A 58 -25.88 -10.17 -11.21
CA SER A 58 -27.14 -9.50 -11.54
C SER A 58 -27.06 -8.74 -12.86
N LEU A 59 -25.93 -8.07 -13.13
CA LEU A 59 -25.72 -7.36 -14.39
C LEU A 59 -25.69 -8.33 -15.58
N ARG A 60 -24.96 -9.44 -15.45
CA ARG A 60 -24.88 -10.47 -16.50
C ARG A 60 -26.26 -11.01 -16.86
N ARG A 61 -27.09 -11.35 -15.86
CA ARG A 61 -28.48 -11.79 -16.08
C ARG A 61 -29.33 -10.73 -16.79
N SER A 62 -29.18 -9.46 -16.43
CA SER A 62 -29.91 -8.37 -17.09
C SER A 62 -29.53 -8.23 -18.57
N ILE A 63 -28.24 -8.39 -18.89
CA ILE A 63 -27.73 -8.35 -20.26
C ILE A 63 -28.27 -9.54 -21.05
N ASP A 64 -28.14 -10.76 -20.53
CA ASP A 64 -28.62 -11.98 -21.19
C ASP A 64 -30.13 -11.91 -21.47
N ASN A 65 -30.93 -11.40 -20.53
CA ASN A 65 -32.37 -11.20 -20.69
C ASN A 65 -32.73 -10.10 -21.71
N SER A 66 -31.83 -9.15 -21.96
CA SER A 66 -32.04 -8.10 -22.96
C SER A 66 -31.78 -8.61 -24.39
N PHE A 67 -31.02 -9.69 -24.54
CA PHE A 67 -30.68 -10.30 -25.84
C PHE A 67 -31.51 -11.53 -26.19
N SER A 68 -32.25 -12.12 -25.24
CA SER A 68 -33.14 -13.27 -25.45
C SER A 68 -34.54 -12.90 -25.96
N GLY A 69 -34.79 -11.61 -26.23
CA GLY A 69 -36.07 -11.07 -26.72
C GLY A 69 -36.15 -10.79 -28.23
N ASN A 70 -35.23 -11.31 -29.05
CA ASN A 70 -35.31 -11.27 -30.52
C ASN A 70 -35.30 -12.68 -31.12
#